data_AF-A0A9D8B3G3-F1
#
_entry.id   AF-A0A9D8B3G3-F1
#
_cell.length_a   1.000
_cell.length_b   1.000
_cell.length_c   1.000
_cell.angle_alpha   90.00
_cell.angle_beta   90.00
_cell.angle_gamma   90.00
#
_symmetry.space_group_name_H-M   'P 1'
#
loop_
_entity.id
_entity.type
_entity.pdbx_description
1 polymer ?
#
loop_
_entity_poly.entity_id
_entity_poly.type
_entity_poly.pdbx_seq_one_letter_code
_entity_poly.pdbx_strand_id
1 'polypeptide(L)'
;MSRNKPIDLYKGPVDPNSGYLCMWMHWRPNIDAPDPQFPGQKLSMVTFIPAKSGDQCLCGSGKKFRECCRARVYWHPLCPNPDGKSFSLMAPQSVTFKISNRASIRERLMNDVRLQCTADDADSAFWVYWGDPALDDQHGTLCFGDIELKRNRTLYVTAMSDIRMQTLLPLLRDVLGDEFKPPKIRHESVAVIDKKTGNRIQMRATTDPRGKSPNDPERR
;
A
#
# COMPACT_ATOMS: atom_id res chain seq x y z
N MET A 1 -13.99 25.07 17.78
CA MET A 1 -13.03 24.94 16.66
C MET A 1 -11.65 24.66 17.25
N SER A 2 -11.26 23.38 17.32
CA SER A 2 -9.96 22.97 17.85
C SER A 2 -8.88 23.26 16.80
N ARG A 3 -7.93 24.13 17.12
CA ARG A 3 -6.75 24.36 16.28
C ARG A 3 -5.85 23.14 16.42
N ASN A 4 -5.75 22.32 15.37
CA ASN A 4 -4.79 21.22 15.32
C ASN A 4 -3.38 21.77 15.59
N LYS A 5 -2.72 21.23 16.62
CA LYS A 5 -1.31 21.54 16.88
C LYS A 5 -0.49 21.13 15.63
N PRO A 6 0.46 21.95 15.19
CA PRO A 6 1.41 21.53 14.17
C PRO A 6 2.09 20.24 14.62
N ILE A 7 2.20 19.26 13.73
CA ILE A 7 3.02 18.08 13.97
C ILE A 7 4.46 18.58 14.16
N ASP A 8 5.02 18.37 15.35
CA ASP A 8 6.44 18.66 15.59
C ASP A 8 7.29 17.70 14.74
N LEU A 9 7.82 18.22 13.64
CA LEU A 9 8.82 17.52 12.84
C LEU A 9 10.10 17.38 13.69
N TYR A 10 10.52 16.14 13.96
CA TYR A 10 11.75 15.83 14.70
C TYR A 10 12.99 16.45 14.02
N LYS A 11 13.74 17.29 14.75
CA LYS A 11 14.94 18.02 14.27
C LYS A 11 16.28 17.45 14.78
N GLY A 12 16.27 16.30 15.46
CA GLY A 12 17.50 15.66 15.96
C GLY A 12 18.23 14.85 14.89
N PRO A 13 19.48 14.39 15.14
CA PRO A 13 20.12 13.39 14.30
C PRO A 13 19.26 12.12 14.31
N VAL A 14 18.82 11.67 13.13
CA VAL A 14 18.08 10.42 12.98
C VAL A 14 19.10 9.29 13.10
N ASP A 15 19.05 8.49 14.19
CA ASP A 15 19.78 7.23 14.22
C ASP A 15 19.08 6.25 13.26
N PRO A 16 19.73 5.87 12.14
CA PRO A 16 19.11 5.02 11.13
C PRO A 16 18.82 3.60 11.66
N ASN A 17 19.37 3.24 12.83
CA ASN A 17 19.13 1.97 13.51
C ASN A 17 18.08 2.06 14.62
N SER A 18 17.46 3.22 14.85
CA SER A 18 16.46 3.43 15.90
C SER A 18 15.05 3.64 15.34
N GLY A 19 14.75 3.09 14.16
CA GLY A 19 13.40 3.14 13.62
C GLY A 19 13.22 2.54 12.22
N TYR A 20 12.05 2.81 11.67
CA TYR A 20 11.58 2.33 10.37
C TYR A 20 11.26 3.50 9.45
N LEU A 21 11.45 3.31 8.14
CA LEU A 21 10.73 4.11 7.16
C LEU A 21 9.37 3.48 6.88
N CYS A 22 8.33 4.30 6.88
CA CYS A 22 7.00 3.89 6.50
C CYS A 22 6.48 4.72 5.33
N MET A 23 5.99 4.04 4.30
CA MET A 23 5.35 4.60 3.12
C MET A 23 3.84 4.66 3.34
N TRP A 24 3.30 5.86 3.21
CA TRP A 24 1.88 6.17 3.29
C TRP A 24 1.42 6.69 1.94
N MET A 25 0.21 6.29 1.56
CA MET A 25 -0.47 6.79 0.37
C MET A 25 -1.81 7.30 0.84
N HIS A 26 -2.13 8.55 0.53
CA HIS A 26 -3.38 9.18 0.88
C HIS A 26 -4.07 9.69 -0.38
N TRP A 27 -5.39 9.70 -0.34
CA TRP A 27 -6.22 10.44 -1.27
C TRP A 27 -6.85 11.61 -0.54
N ARG A 28 -6.97 12.75 -1.20
CA ARG A 28 -7.68 13.92 -0.69
C ARG A 28 -8.31 14.71 -1.84
N PRO A 29 -9.34 15.54 -1.58
CA PRO A 29 -9.86 16.44 -2.58
C PRO A 29 -8.81 17.43 -3.10
N ASN A 30 -8.87 17.74 -4.39
CA ASN A 30 -8.05 18.79 -5.00
C ASN A 30 -8.74 20.15 -4.85
N ILE A 31 -8.36 20.92 -3.82
CA ILE A 31 -9.00 22.21 -3.53
C ILE A 31 -8.90 23.24 -4.67
N ASP A 32 -7.97 23.05 -5.61
CA ASP A 32 -7.75 23.94 -6.75
C ASP A 32 -8.52 23.49 -8.01
N ALA A 33 -9.22 22.35 -7.98
CA ALA A 33 -9.98 21.84 -9.13
C ALA A 33 -11.43 22.35 -9.15
N PRO A 34 -12.05 22.51 -10.34
CA PRO A 34 -13.47 22.86 -10.47
C PRO A 34 -14.39 21.87 -9.76
N ASP A 35 -14.04 20.58 -9.81
CA ASP A 35 -14.62 19.53 -8.98
C ASP A 35 -13.49 18.93 -8.12
N PRO A 36 -13.39 19.31 -6.83
CA PRO A 36 -12.33 18.83 -5.95
C PRO A 36 -12.31 17.32 -5.74
N GLN A 37 -13.44 16.64 -5.95
CA GLN A 37 -13.54 15.19 -5.82
C GLN A 37 -13.06 14.50 -7.11
N PHE A 38 -13.17 15.18 -8.26
CA PHE A 38 -12.92 14.63 -9.60
C PHE A 38 -12.12 15.58 -10.51
N PRO A 39 -10.78 15.38 -10.68
CA PRO A 39 -9.94 14.38 -10.04
C PRO A 39 -9.40 14.86 -8.68
N GLY A 40 -9.51 14.04 -7.65
CA GLY A 40 -8.81 14.27 -6.38
C GLY A 40 -7.28 14.17 -6.51
N GLN A 41 -6.56 14.46 -5.42
CA GLN A 41 -5.11 14.35 -5.32
C GLN A 41 -4.67 13.08 -4.61
N LYS A 42 -3.62 12.44 -5.11
CA LYS A 42 -2.93 11.35 -4.42
C LYS A 42 -1.61 11.84 -3.85
N LEU A 43 -1.44 11.70 -2.53
CA LEU A 43 -0.23 12.06 -1.80
C LEU A 43 0.55 10.80 -1.47
N SER A 44 1.87 10.83 -1.69
CA SER A 44 2.80 9.83 -1.18
C SER A 44 3.65 10.47 -0.09
N MET A 45 3.78 9.81 1.05
CA MET A 45 4.55 10.32 2.18
C MET A 45 5.42 9.21 2.75
N VAL A 46 6.66 9.55 3.10
CA VAL A 46 7.56 8.69 3.86
C VAL A 46 7.76 9.28 5.24
N THR A 47 7.45 8.52 6.29
CA THR A 47 7.69 8.93 7.68
C THR A 47 8.72 8.03 8.34
N PHE A 48 9.37 8.56 9.38
CA PHE A 48 10.23 7.78 10.26
C PHE A 48 9.46 7.42 11.54
N ILE A 49 9.39 6.13 11.86
CA ILE A 49 8.77 5.62 13.09
C ILE A 49 9.90 5.18 14.03
N PRO A 50 10.16 5.91 15.14
CA PRO A 50 11.15 5.50 16.12
C PRO A 50 10.82 4.14 16.74
N ALA A 51 11.84 3.35 17.05
CA ALA A 51 11.68 2.03 17.66
C ALA A 51 12.83 1.75 18.64
N LYS A 52 12.49 1.22 19.81
CA LYS A 52 13.47 0.77 20.81
C LYS A 52 13.85 -0.68 20.53
N SER A 53 15.05 -1.05 20.95
CA SER A 53 15.61 -2.39 20.73
C SER A 53 14.72 -3.54 21.23
N GLY A 54 14.03 -3.33 22.36
CA GLY A 54 13.18 -4.33 23.01
C GLY A 54 11.73 -4.39 22.49
N ASP A 55 11.36 -3.50 21.58
CA ASP A 55 10.01 -3.44 21.02
C ASP A 55 9.78 -4.63 20.09
N GLN A 56 8.50 -5.02 19.94
CA GLN A 56 8.13 -5.99 18.90
C GLN A 56 8.36 -5.37 17.52
N CYS A 57 8.90 -6.15 16.58
CA CYS A 57 9.21 -5.63 15.27
C CYS A 57 7.93 -5.38 14.46
N LEU A 58 7.77 -4.16 13.93
CA LEU A 58 6.59 -3.76 13.15
C LEU A 58 6.46 -4.47 11.81
N CYS A 59 7.49 -5.18 11.35
CA CYS A 59 7.44 -5.88 10.06
C CYS A 59 6.61 -7.18 10.06
N GLY A 60 5.96 -7.53 11.18
CA GLY A 60 5.16 -8.74 11.32
C GLY A 60 5.97 -10.03 11.53
N SER A 61 7.27 -9.95 11.86
CA SER A 61 8.10 -11.15 12.04
C SER A 61 7.91 -11.89 13.36
N GLY A 62 7.20 -11.29 14.33
CA GLY A 62 7.07 -11.80 15.70
C GLY A 62 8.34 -11.69 16.56
N LYS A 63 9.45 -11.16 16.00
CA LYS A 63 10.72 -10.97 16.70
C LYS A 63 10.85 -9.57 17.29
N LYS A 64 11.81 -9.38 18.19
CA LYS A 64 12.19 -8.04 18.67
C LYS A 64 12.87 -7.22 17.59
N PHE A 65 12.73 -5.89 17.65
CA PHE A 65 13.32 -4.97 16.67
C PHE A 65 14.85 -5.17 16.53
N ARG A 66 15.55 -5.32 17.66
CA ARG A 66 17.01 -5.56 17.69
C ARG A 66 17.46 -6.79 16.89
N GLU A 67 16.66 -7.86 16.93
CA GLU A 67 16.95 -9.16 16.30
C GLU A 67 16.45 -9.24 14.86
N CYS A 68 15.70 -8.23 14.41
CA CYS A 68 15.02 -8.25 13.12
C CYS A 68 15.44 -7.06 12.25
N CYS A 69 14.65 -5.99 12.19
CA CYS A 69 14.91 -4.89 11.27
C CYS A 69 16.08 -3.99 11.68
N ARG A 70 16.45 -3.93 12.97
CA ARG A 70 17.62 -3.16 13.41
C ARG A 70 18.92 -3.75 12.87
N ALA A 71 19.05 -5.08 12.88
CA ALA A 71 20.24 -5.80 12.43
C ALA A 71 20.51 -5.68 10.92
N ARG A 72 19.53 -5.26 10.12
CA ARG A 72 19.70 -5.05 8.68
C ARG A 72 20.52 -3.79 8.41
N VAL A 73 21.42 -3.87 7.44
CA VAL A 73 22.23 -2.72 6.97
C VAL A 73 21.45 -1.71 6.11
N TYR A 74 20.21 -2.04 5.73
CA TYR A 74 19.32 -1.18 4.94
C TYR A 74 17.93 -1.09 5.59
N TRP A 75 17.17 -0.06 5.24
CA TRP A 75 15.75 0.06 5.56
C TRP A 75 14.92 -0.72 4.56
N HIS A 76 14.16 -1.69 5.06
CA HIS A 76 13.09 -2.30 4.28
C HIS A 76 11.80 -1.56 4.64
N PRO A 77 11.27 -0.69 3.75
CA PRO A 77 10.15 0.17 4.10
C PRO A 77 8.93 -0.64 4.52
N LEU A 78 8.14 -0.06 5.41
CA LEU A 78 6.87 -0.61 5.83
C LEU A 78 5.71 0.16 5.20
N CYS A 79 4.52 -0.42 5.14
CA CYS A 79 3.28 0.28 4.86
C CYS A 79 2.19 -0.18 5.84
N PRO A 80 1.22 0.66 6.22
CA PRO A 80 0.15 0.26 7.13
C PRO A 80 -0.72 -0.83 6.49
N ASN A 81 -1.26 -1.73 7.29
CA ASN A 81 -2.24 -2.70 6.84
C ASN A 81 -3.65 -2.09 6.87
N PRO A 82 -4.62 -2.67 6.14
CA PRO A 82 -6.00 -2.18 6.14
C PRO A 82 -6.68 -2.14 7.51
N ASP A 83 -6.13 -2.84 8.52
CA ASP A 83 -6.62 -2.79 9.90
C ASP A 83 -6.28 -1.48 10.64
N GLY A 84 -5.44 -0.62 10.06
CA GLY A 84 -4.98 0.65 10.63
C GLY A 84 -4.08 0.51 11.86
N LYS A 85 -3.75 -0.72 12.27
CA LYS A 85 -3.08 -1.03 13.54
C LYS A 85 -1.75 -1.72 13.34
N SER A 86 -1.60 -2.47 12.26
CA SER A 86 -0.40 -3.23 11.94
C SER A 86 0.27 -2.73 10.68
N PHE A 87 1.51 -3.19 10.45
CA PHE A 87 2.31 -2.84 9.28
C PHE A 87 2.77 -4.09 8.56
N SER A 88 3.00 -3.95 7.26
CA SER A 88 3.64 -4.96 6.40
C SER A 88 4.93 -4.42 5.83
N LEU A 89 5.86 -5.33 5.49
CA LEU A 89 6.94 -5.00 4.57
C LEU A 89 6.33 -4.49 3.25
N MET A 90 6.90 -3.41 2.72
CA MET A 90 6.50 -2.87 1.43
C MET A 90 6.96 -3.83 0.33
N ALA A 91 6.00 -4.36 -0.42
CA ALA A 91 6.21 -5.22 -1.58
C ALA A 91 5.18 -4.80 -2.63
N PRO A 92 5.50 -3.82 -3.50
CA PRO A 92 4.58 -3.35 -4.52
C PRO A 92 4.25 -4.47 -5.49
N GLN A 93 2.96 -4.60 -5.77
CA GLN A 93 2.40 -5.68 -6.57
C GLN A 93 1.42 -5.14 -7.58
N SER A 94 1.33 -5.86 -8.70
CA SER A 94 0.34 -5.63 -9.72
C SER A 94 -0.35 -6.91 -10.17
N VAL A 95 -1.62 -6.80 -10.50
CA VAL A 95 -2.44 -7.85 -11.14
C VAL A 95 -3.18 -7.23 -12.31
N THR A 96 -3.42 -8.04 -13.34
CA THR A 96 -4.19 -7.63 -14.50
C THR A 96 -5.26 -8.66 -14.84
N PHE A 97 -6.49 -8.19 -15.03
CA PHE A 97 -7.60 -8.99 -15.55
C PHE A 97 -8.00 -8.48 -16.94
N LYS A 98 -8.41 -9.40 -17.80
CA LYS A 98 -9.05 -9.09 -19.08
C LYS A 98 -10.55 -9.25 -18.92
N ILE A 99 -11.26 -8.17 -19.20
CA ILE A 99 -12.70 -8.04 -18.98
C ILE A 99 -13.43 -8.16 -20.32
N SER A 100 -14.59 -8.78 -20.30
CA SER A 100 -15.46 -8.99 -21.47
C SER A 100 -16.40 -7.81 -21.62
N ASN A 101 -17.05 -7.40 -20.53
CA ASN A 101 -18.00 -6.29 -20.48
C ASN A 101 -17.51 -5.14 -19.57
N ARG A 102 -16.85 -4.14 -20.15
CA ARG A 102 -16.34 -2.97 -19.41
C ARG A 102 -17.45 -2.19 -18.71
N ALA A 103 -18.62 -2.02 -19.35
CA ALA A 103 -19.69 -1.21 -18.80
C ALA A 103 -20.26 -1.84 -17.52
N SER A 104 -20.52 -3.15 -17.54
CA SER A 104 -21.01 -3.87 -16.37
C SER A 104 -20.01 -3.88 -15.21
N ILE A 105 -18.72 -4.11 -15.48
CA ILE A 105 -17.69 -4.04 -14.42
C ILE A 105 -17.54 -2.62 -13.88
N ARG A 106 -17.58 -1.59 -14.73
CA ARG A 106 -17.57 -0.19 -14.29
C ARG A 106 -18.75 0.10 -13.35
N GLU A 107 -19.95 -0.30 -13.72
CA GLU A 107 -21.15 -0.12 -12.89
C GLU A 107 -21.02 -0.81 -11.53
N ARG A 108 -20.52 -2.06 -11.50
CA ARG A 108 -20.28 -2.78 -10.24
C ARG A 108 -19.24 -2.09 -9.36
N LEU A 109 -18.15 -1.59 -9.95
CA LEU A 109 -17.12 -0.84 -9.22
C LEU A 109 -17.66 0.50 -8.68
N MET A 110 -18.52 1.20 -9.43
CA MET A 110 -19.17 2.44 -8.97
C MET A 110 -20.13 2.23 -7.80
N ASN A 111 -20.76 1.06 -7.74
CA ASN A 111 -21.73 0.72 -6.70
C ASN A 111 -21.11 -0.03 -5.50
N ASP A 112 -19.82 -0.39 -5.54
CA ASP A 112 -19.15 -1.07 -4.42
C ASP A 112 -18.74 -0.04 -3.36
N VAL A 113 -19.45 -0.05 -2.22
CA VAL A 113 -19.25 0.89 -1.11
C VAL A 113 -17.84 0.86 -0.49
N ARG A 114 -17.05 -0.19 -0.76
CA ARG A 114 -15.67 -0.32 -0.28
C ARG A 114 -14.69 0.45 -1.15
N LEU A 115 -15.12 0.93 -2.32
CA LEU A 115 -14.29 1.61 -3.31
C LEU A 115 -14.75 3.06 -3.50
N GLN A 116 -13.79 3.98 -3.56
CA GLN A 116 -14.06 5.34 -4.02
C GLN A 116 -13.59 5.51 -5.45
N CYS A 117 -14.47 5.92 -6.34
CA CYS A 117 -14.06 6.42 -7.66
C CYS A 117 -13.40 7.80 -7.51
N THR A 118 -12.19 7.96 -8.02
CA THR A 118 -11.41 9.20 -7.90
C THR A 118 -11.15 9.89 -9.23
N ALA A 119 -11.39 9.19 -10.34
CA ALA A 119 -11.35 9.71 -11.69
C ALA A 119 -12.22 8.82 -12.57
N ASP A 120 -13.05 9.44 -13.42
CA ASP A 120 -13.89 8.71 -14.35
C ASP A 120 -14.01 9.46 -15.67
N ASP A 121 -13.31 8.98 -16.68
CA ASP A 121 -13.31 9.55 -18.02
C ASP A 121 -13.61 8.50 -19.11
N ALA A 122 -13.55 8.94 -20.37
CA ALA A 122 -13.84 8.10 -21.52
C ALA A 122 -12.80 6.97 -21.72
N ASP A 123 -11.55 7.22 -21.36
CA ASP A 123 -10.41 6.32 -21.61
C ASP A 123 -10.07 5.45 -20.40
N SER A 124 -10.32 5.93 -19.18
CA SER A 124 -10.00 5.24 -17.94
C SER A 124 -10.96 5.62 -16.81
N ALA A 125 -11.11 4.73 -15.85
CA ALA A 125 -11.75 5.03 -14.58
C ALA A 125 -10.88 4.44 -13.47
N PHE A 126 -10.76 5.16 -12.37
CA PHE A 126 -9.83 4.85 -11.28
C PHE A 126 -10.58 4.81 -9.96
N TRP A 127 -10.35 3.75 -9.20
CA TRP A 127 -10.86 3.57 -7.85
C TRP A 127 -9.73 3.33 -6.88
N VAL A 128 -9.95 3.78 -5.65
CA VAL A 128 -9.07 3.51 -4.52
C VAL A 128 -9.83 2.67 -3.50
N TYR A 129 -9.15 1.66 -2.97
CA TYR A 129 -9.60 0.93 -1.78
C TYR A 129 -9.08 1.63 -0.53
N TRP A 130 -10.00 2.14 0.30
CA TRP A 130 -9.69 2.88 1.52
C TRP A 130 -9.68 2.05 2.80
N GLY A 131 -9.94 0.75 2.69
CA GLY A 131 -10.14 -0.11 3.86
C GLY A 131 -11.62 -0.21 4.22
N ASP A 132 -11.94 -1.11 5.14
CA ASP A 132 -13.27 -1.29 5.70
C ASP A 132 -13.16 -1.44 7.23
N PRO A 133 -13.41 -0.36 8.02
CA PRO A 133 -13.82 0.98 7.57
C PRO A 133 -12.67 1.77 6.91
N ALA A 134 -13.02 2.85 6.20
CA ALA A 134 -12.05 3.81 5.70
C ALA A 134 -11.26 4.46 6.85
N LEU A 135 -9.98 4.76 6.62
CA LEU A 135 -9.09 5.33 7.63
C LEU A 135 -8.63 6.73 7.22
N ASP A 136 -9.12 7.73 7.95
CA ASP A 136 -8.84 9.15 7.73
C ASP A 136 -7.82 9.70 8.71
N ASP A 137 -6.95 10.58 8.22
CA ASP A 137 -6.13 11.46 9.05
C ASP A 137 -6.07 12.89 8.45
N GLN A 138 -5.25 13.76 9.03
CA GLN A 138 -5.12 15.17 8.59
C GLN A 138 -4.58 15.34 7.16
N HIS A 139 -4.04 14.29 6.54
CA HIS A 139 -3.50 14.30 5.19
C HIS A 139 -4.50 13.76 4.16
N GLY A 140 -5.59 13.14 4.59
CA GLY A 140 -6.65 12.57 3.76
C GLY A 140 -7.02 11.15 4.17
N THR A 141 -7.64 10.42 3.26
CA THR A 141 -8.02 9.02 3.46
C THR A 141 -6.92 8.09 2.97
N LEU A 142 -6.55 7.08 3.75
CA LEU A 142 -5.50 6.14 3.39
C LEU A 142 -5.88 5.28 2.17
N CYS A 143 -4.94 5.11 1.25
CA CYS A 143 -5.07 4.24 0.08
C CYS A 143 -4.37 2.90 0.34
N PHE A 144 -5.14 1.82 0.40
CA PHE A 144 -4.61 0.46 0.56
C PHE A 144 -4.38 -0.25 -0.78
N GLY A 145 -5.10 0.15 -1.82
CA GLY A 145 -4.92 -0.36 -3.17
C GLY A 145 -5.56 0.53 -4.22
N ASP A 146 -5.15 0.31 -5.46
CA ASP A 146 -5.66 1.02 -6.63
C ASP A 146 -6.26 0.04 -7.64
N ILE A 147 -7.32 0.48 -8.31
CA ILE A 147 -8.01 -0.28 -9.35
C ILE A 147 -8.24 0.67 -10.52
N GLU A 148 -7.74 0.32 -11.70
CA GLU A 148 -7.87 1.11 -12.92
C GLU A 148 -8.55 0.28 -14.01
N LEU A 149 -9.69 0.73 -14.50
CA LEU A 149 -10.41 0.11 -15.62
C LEU A 149 -10.16 0.89 -16.92
N LYS A 150 -9.28 0.34 -17.76
CA LYS A 150 -8.89 0.94 -19.03
C LYS A 150 -9.91 0.67 -20.13
N ARG A 151 -9.99 1.58 -21.12
CA ARG A 151 -10.82 1.45 -22.32
C ARG A 151 -10.59 0.16 -23.10
N ASN A 152 -9.36 -0.36 -23.09
CA ASN A 152 -9.02 -1.64 -23.73
C ASN A 152 -9.47 -2.89 -22.93
N ARG A 153 -10.43 -2.73 -22.01
CA ARG A 153 -11.00 -3.78 -21.16
C ARG A 153 -9.96 -4.48 -20.28
N THR A 154 -9.00 -3.71 -19.79
CA THR A 154 -8.02 -4.18 -18.82
C THR A 154 -8.37 -3.60 -17.47
N LEU A 155 -8.56 -4.47 -16.48
CA LEU A 155 -8.60 -4.06 -15.08
C LEU A 155 -7.21 -4.26 -14.50
N TYR A 156 -6.56 -3.17 -14.13
CA TYR A 156 -5.23 -3.15 -13.53
C TYR A 156 -5.35 -2.84 -12.04
N VAL A 157 -4.73 -3.65 -11.20
CA VAL A 157 -4.86 -3.55 -9.74
C VAL A 157 -3.47 -3.47 -9.13
N THR A 158 -3.24 -2.52 -8.23
CA THR A 158 -1.97 -2.42 -7.49
C THR A 158 -2.16 -2.35 -5.98
N ALA A 159 -1.20 -2.92 -5.26
CA ALA A 159 -1.12 -2.86 -3.81
C ALA A 159 0.34 -2.76 -3.36
N MET A 160 0.58 -2.23 -2.15
CA MET A 160 1.94 -1.98 -1.63
C MET A 160 2.46 -3.09 -0.71
N SER A 161 1.70 -4.17 -0.47
CA SER A 161 2.13 -5.35 0.28
C SER A 161 1.29 -6.57 -0.05
N ASP A 162 1.81 -7.76 0.28
CA ASP A 162 1.10 -9.03 0.13
C ASP A 162 -0.26 -9.01 0.86
N ILE A 163 -0.30 -8.50 2.10
CA ILE A 163 -1.54 -8.42 2.90
C ILE A 163 -2.58 -7.52 2.22
N ARG A 164 -2.17 -6.38 1.68
CA ARG A 164 -3.08 -5.48 0.96
C ARG A 164 -3.63 -6.14 -0.30
N MET A 165 -2.78 -6.81 -1.10
CA MET A 165 -3.25 -7.55 -2.28
C MET A 165 -4.19 -8.70 -1.90
N GLN A 166 -3.86 -9.47 -0.86
CA GLN A 166 -4.73 -10.53 -0.33
C GLN A 166 -6.08 -10.01 0.16
N THR A 167 -6.15 -8.75 0.58
CA THR A 167 -7.41 -8.09 0.96
C THR A 167 -8.21 -7.65 -0.28
N LEU A 168 -7.55 -7.17 -1.33
CA LEU A 168 -8.19 -6.73 -2.57
C LEU A 168 -8.74 -7.88 -3.42
N LEU A 169 -8.05 -9.03 -3.45
CA LEU A 169 -8.44 -10.13 -4.33
C LEU A 169 -9.84 -10.72 -4.05
N PRO A 170 -10.28 -10.91 -2.79
CA PRO A 170 -11.66 -11.27 -2.47
C PRO A 170 -12.67 -10.22 -2.94
N LEU A 171 -12.41 -8.93 -2.68
CA LEU A 171 -13.27 -7.84 -3.16
C LEU A 171 -13.42 -7.90 -4.69
N LEU A 172 -12.32 -8.08 -5.41
CA LEU A 172 -12.33 -8.19 -6.87
C LEU A 172 -13.04 -9.43 -7.36
N ARG A 173 -13.03 -10.53 -6.60
CA ARG A 173 -13.82 -11.72 -6.93
C ARG A 173 -15.30 -11.42 -6.87
N ASP A 174 -15.75 -10.68 -5.85
CA ASP A 174 -17.16 -10.27 -5.73
C ASP A 174 -17.57 -9.38 -6.91
N VAL A 175 -16.73 -8.39 -7.26
CA VAL A 175 -16.99 -7.45 -8.37
C VAL A 175 -16.99 -8.15 -9.73
N LEU A 176 -15.99 -8.99 -9.99
CA LEU A 176 -15.82 -9.64 -11.29
C LEU A 176 -16.75 -10.84 -11.49
N GLY A 177 -17.18 -11.50 -10.42
CA GLY A 177 -17.99 -12.73 -10.49
C GLY A 177 -17.31 -13.78 -11.37
N ASP A 178 -18.03 -14.28 -12.37
CA ASP A 178 -17.54 -15.31 -13.31
C ASP A 178 -16.33 -14.86 -14.16
N GLU A 179 -16.08 -13.56 -14.28
CA GLU A 179 -14.89 -13.04 -14.97
C GLU A 179 -13.61 -13.14 -14.12
N PHE A 180 -13.73 -13.42 -12.82
CA PHE A 180 -12.59 -13.60 -11.94
C PHE A 180 -11.83 -14.89 -12.28
N LYS A 181 -10.63 -14.75 -12.81
CA LYS A 181 -9.69 -15.85 -13.02
C LYS A 181 -8.56 -15.79 -11.99
N PRO A 182 -7.95 -16.92 -11.61
CA PRO A 182 -6.78 -16.92 -10.74
C PRO A 182 -5.72 -15.92 -11.24
N PRO A 183 -5.41 -14.88 -10.46
CA PRO A 183 -4.56 -13.79 -10.92
C PRO A 183 -3.10 -14.21 -10.93
N LYS A 184 -2.36 -13.78 -11.96
CA LYS A 184 -0.90 -13.83 -11.94
C LYS A 184 -0.37 -12.54 -11.29
N ILE A 185 -0.05 -12.62 -10.01
CA ILE A 185 0.55 -11.50 -9.26
C ILE A 185 1.97 -11.27 -9.76
N ARG A 186 2.30 -10.01 -10.05
CA ARG A 186 3.67 -9.55 -10.32
C ARG A 186 4.15 -8.72 -9.13
N HIS A 187 5.38 -8.96 -8.71
CA HIS A 187 6.07 -8.16 -7.71
C HIS A 187 7.04 -7.20 -8.39
N GLU A 188 6.95 -5.92 -8.05
CA GLU A 188 7.86 -4.89 -8.55
C GLU A 188 9.08 -4.77 -7.64
N SER A 189 10.20 -4.28 -8.18
CA SER A 189 11.39 -4.00 -7.38
C SER A 189 11.13 -2.88 -6.38
N VAL A 190 11.74 -3.00 -5.20
CA VAL A 190 11.66 -1.99 -4.14
C VAL A 190 13.00 -1.28 -4.04
N ALA A 191 12.95 0.05 -4.15
CA ALA A 191 14.06 0.89 -3.74
C ALA A 191 14.14 0.87 -2.21
N VAL A 192 15.27 0.40 -1.69
CA VAL A 192 15.60 0.48 -0.27
C VAL A 192 16.74 1.48 -0.07
N ILE A 193 16.96 1.90 1.17
CA ILE A 193 18.00 2.87 1.53
C ILE A 193 19.01 2.17 2.43
N ASP A 194 20.29 2.22 2.04
CA ASP A 194 21.38 1.77 2.90
C ASP A 194 21.47 2.70 4.13
N LYS A 195 21.41 2.12 5.33
CA LYS A 195 21.36 2.89 6.58
C LYS A 195 22.67 3.58 6.92
N LYS A 196 23.80 3.08 6.41
CA LYS A 196 25.12 3.63 6.72
C LYS A 196 25.47 4.80 5.81
N THR A 197 25.12 4.68 4.54
CA THR A 197 25.51 5.61 3.47
C THR A 197 24.38 6.53 3.02
N GLY A 198 23.13 6.19 3.31
CA GLY A 198 21.95 6.91 2.82
C GLY A 198 21.64 6.68 1.34
N ASN A 199 22.43 5.84 0.65
CA ASN A 199 22.28 5.59 -0.78
C ASN A 199 21.07 4.70 -1.08
N ARG A 200 20.41 4.96 -2.21
CA ARG A 200 19.35 4.10 -2.73
C ARG A 200 19.96 2.86 -3.38
N ILE A 201 19.44 1.69 -3.04
CA ILE A 201 19.77 0.42 -3.68
C ILE A 201 18.48 -0.28 -4.13
N GLN A 202 18.55 -1.04 -5.22
CA GLN A 202 17.41 -1.78 -5.75
C GLN A 202 17.42 -3.20 -5.19
N MET A 203 16.31 -3.60 -4.57
CA MET A 203 16.07 -4.99 -4.21
C MET A 203 14.92 -5.52 -5.04
N ARG A 204 15.05 -6.75 -5.56
CA ARG A 204 13.86 -7.47 -5.99
C ARG A 204 12.96 -7.63 -4.76
N ALA A 205 11.67 -7.33 -4.90
CA ALA A 205 10.70 -7.69 -3.87
C ALA A 205 10.72 -9.22 -3.74
N THR A 206 11.44 -9.73 -2.76
CA THR A 206 11.32 -11.12 -2.38
C THR A 206 10.08 -11.22 -1.50
N THR A 207 9.25 -12.24 -1.75
CA THR A 207 8.14 -12.64 -0.85
C THR A 207 8.64 -13.02 0.55
N ASP A 208 9.95 -13.12 0.72
CA ASP A 208 10.60 -13.29 1.99
C ASP A 208 12.00 -12.66 1.99
N PRO A 209 12.33 -11.70 2.88
CA PRO A 209 13.72 -11.28 3.09
C PRO A 209 14.62 -12.41 3.63
N ARG A 210 14.07 -13.61 3.93
CA ARG A 210 14.80 -14.80 4.38
C ARG A 210 15.21 -15.77 3.26
N GLY A 211 14.91 -15.48 1.98
CA GLY A 211 15.40 -16.30 0.86
C GLY A 211 14.85 -17.73 0.81
N LYS A 212 13.73 -18.02 1.49
CA LYS A 212 13.13 -19.37 1.53
C LYS A 212 11.75 -19.38 0.87
N SER A 213 11.55 -20.38 0.01
CA SER A 213 10.34 -20.61 -0.79
C SER A 213 9.10 -20.84 0.10
N PRO A 214 7.88 -20.47 -0.35
CA PRO A 214 6.62 -20.81 0.34
C PRO A 214 6.41 -22.30 0.64
N ASN A 215 7.20 -23.18 0.02
CA ASN A 215 7.18 -24.63 0.19
C ASN A 215 8.26 -25.17 1.14
N ASP A 216 8.88 -24.35 1.99
CA ASP A 216 9.87 -24.85 2.96
C ASP A 216 9.19 -25.67 4.07
N PRO A 217 9.50 -26.99 4.22
CA PRO A 217 8.94 -27.84 5.26
C PRO A 217 9.33 -27.44 6.69
N GLU A 218 10.27 -26.52 6.90
CA GLU A 218 10.61 -25.96 8.23
C GLU A 218 9.55 -24.97 8.78
N ARG A 219 8.41 -24.81 8.10
CA ARG A 219 7.33 -23.88 8.48
C ARG A 219 6.33 -24.44 9.51
N ARG A 220 6.71 -25.45 10.31
CA ARG A 220 5.88 -26.02 11.40
C ARG A 220 6.43 -25.65 12.77
#